data_AF-A0A497REU8-F1
#
_entry.id   AF-A0A497REU8-F1
#
_cell.length_a   1.000
_cell.length_b   1.000
_cell.length_c   1.000
_cell.angle_alpha   90.00
_cell.angle_beta   90.00
_cell.angle_gamma   90.00
#
_symmetry.space_group_name_H-M   'P 1'
#
loop_
_entity.id
_entity.type
_entity.pdbx_description
1 polymer ?
#
loop_
_entity_poly.entity_id
_entity_poly.type
_entity_poly.pdbx_seq_one_letter_code
_entity_poly.pdbx_strand_id
1 'polypeptide(L)'
;MPKKNDKLQETAHVMAELYELRIPGELIGKEVIDASARKIGIVRNVKLTFPPAKISIILKGLDIEIQLPIDSIATIGGVVQLKETIKQAEELEIRDVARLRDEIAKEITAYLS
;
A
#
# COMPACT_ATOMS: atom_id res chain seq x y z
N MET A 1 -41.22 19.97 -21.03
CA MET A 1 -39.74 20.01 -21.06
C MET A 1 -39.22 18.84 -20.23
N PRO A 2 -38.60 17.81 -20.82
CA PRO A 2 -38.16 16.65 -20.08
C PRO A 2 -36.82 16.92 -19.39
N LYS A 3 -36.72 16.47 -18.13
CA LYS A 3 -35.53 16.56 -17.28
C LYS A 3 -34.40 15.72 -17.90
N LYS A 4 -33.23 16.33 -18.02
CA LYS A 4 -32.00 15.72 -18.54
C LYS A 4 -31.60 14.57 -17.60
N ASN A 5 -31.50 13.36 -18.15
CA ASN A 5 -30.94 12.20 -17.47
C ASN A 5 -29.45 12.45 -17.21
N ASP A 6 -29.08 12.78 -15.98
CA ASP A 6 -27.69 12.71 -15.52
C ASP A 6 -27.32 11.24 -15.32
N LYS A 7 -26.97 10.58 -16.43
CA LYS A 7 -26.11 9.40 -16.35
C LYS A 7 -24.73 9.91 -15.95
N LEU A 8 -24.41 9.80 -14.67
CA LEU A 8 -23.04 9.91 -14.15
C LEU A 8 -22.15 9.02 -15.02
N GLN A 9 -21.35 9.64 -15.88
CA GLN A 9 -20.29 8.95 -16.60
C GLN A 9 -19.31 8.45 -15.55
N GLU A 10 -19.18 7.13 -15.41
CA GLU A 10 -17.99 6.54 -14.78
C GLU A 10 -16.78 7.04 -15.56
N THR A 11 -16.07 8.01 -15.00
CA THR A 11 -14.80 8.47 -15.53
C THR A 11 -13.83 7.29 -15.52
N ALA A 12 -13.42 6.82 -16.69
CA ALA A 12 -12.41 5.78 -16.80
C ALA A 12 -11.12 6.26 -16.12
N HIS A 13 -10.75 5.62 -15.01
CA HIS A 13 -9.49 5.85 -14.32
C HIS A 13 -8.46 4.84 -14.81
N VAL A 14 -7.33 5.33 -15.30
CA VAL A 14 -6.11 4.55 -15.51
C VAL A 14 -5.52 4.24 -14.14
N MET A 15 -5.14 2.98 -13.94
CA MET A 15 -4.54 2.49 -12.72
C MET A 15 -3.25 1.76 -13.05
N ALA A 16 -2.20 2.03 -12.28
CA ALA A 16 -0.92 1.34 -12.38
C ALA A 16 -0.43 0.95 -10.98
N GLU A 17 0.15 -0.23 -10.88
CA GLU A 17 0.79 -0.73 -9.67
C GLU A 17 2.30 -0.81 -9.92
N LEU A 18 3.09 -0.21 -9.03
CA LEU A 18 4.53 -0.07 -9.16
C LEU A 18 5.21 -0.94 -8.12
N TYR A 19 6.20 -1.68 -8.59
CA TYR A 19 6.94 -2.66 -7.82
C TYR A 19 8.44 -2.41 -7.91
N GLU A 20 9.16 -2.74 -6.84
CA GLU A 20 10.62 -2.76 -6.79
C GLU A 20 11.08 -4.22 -6.95
N LEU A 21 12.07 -4.45 -7.81
CA LEU A 21 12.56 -5.80 -8.08
C LEU A 21 13.44 -6.37 -6.94
N ARG A 22 13.76 -5.55 -5.94
CA ARG A 22 14.53 -5.94 -4.76
C ARG A 22 13.64 -5.83 -3.52
N ILE A 23 13.68 -6.84 -2.66
CA ILE A 23 12.96 -6.85 -1.38
C ILE A 23 13.92 -7.17 -0.22
N PRO A 24 13.93 -6.38 0.87
CA PRO A 24 13.32 -5.05 0.97
C PRO A 24 14.02 -4.05 0.02
N GLY A 25 13.23 -3.22 -0.65
CA GLY A 25 13.65 -2.11 -1.49
C GLY A 25 13.73 -0.79 -0.70
N GLU A 26 13.63 0.34 -1.40
CA GLU A 26 13.53 1.67 -0.78
C GLU A 26 12.18 1.92 -0.14
N LEU A 27 11.13 1.24 -0.59
CA LEU A 27 9.80 1.30 0.01
C LEU A 27 9.18 -0.09 0.15
N ILE A 28 9.17 -0.90 -0.90
CA ILE A 28 8.48 -2.18 -0.94
C ILE A 28 9.21 -3.21 -0.07
N GLY A 29 8.45 -3.92 0.74
CA GLY A 29 8.95 -4.81 1.77
C GLY A 29 9.51 -4.10 3.01
N LYS A 30 9.55 -2.75 3.07
CA LYS A 30 9.86 -2.06 4.32
C LYS A 30 8.73 -2.24 5.33
N GLU A 31 9.13 -2.37 6.58
CA GLU A 31 8.22 -2.46 7.71
C GLU A 31 7.52 -1.13 7.92
N VAL A 32 6.24 -1.20 8.27
CA VAL A 32 5.41 -0.04 8.52
C VAL A 32 5.10 0.02 10.01
N ILE A 33 5.42 1.14 10.63
CA ILE A 33 5.06 1.44 12.01
C ILE A 33 3.99 2.53 12.03
N ASP A 34 3.01 2.37 12.90
CA ASP A 34 1.98 3.39 13.11
C ASP A 34 2.43 4.46 14.11
N ALA A 35 1.58 5.46 14.36
CA ALA A 35 1.89 6.53 15.33
C ALA A 35 2.06 6.03 16.78
N SER A 36 1.63 4.81 17.10
CA SER A 36 1.82 4.15 18.39
C SER A 36 3.07 3.27 18.43
N ALA A 37 3.95 3.39 17.43
CA ALA A 37 5.17 2.61 17.27
C ALA A 37 4.95 1.09 17.14
N ARG A 38 3.72 0.67 16.80
CA ARG A 38 3.41 -0.74 16.53
C ARG A 38 3.75 -1.06 15.09
N LYS A 39 4.36 -2.22 14.85
CA LYS A 39 4.60 -2.70 13.49
C LYS A 39 3.29 -3.29 12.96
N ILE A 40 2.72 -2.69 11.91
CA ILE A 40 1.36 -3.02 11.45
C ILE A 40 1.32 -3.66 10.05
N GLY A 41 2.46 -3.78 9.40
CA GLY A 41 2.55 -4.41 8.08
C GLY A 41 3.88 -4.14 7.39
N ILE A 42 3.90 -4.46 6.11
CA ILE A 42 4.94 -4.07 5.17
C ILE A 42 4.33 -3.40 3.95
N VAL A 43 5.09 -2.55 3.25
CA VAL A 43 4.61 -1.96 1.98
C VAL A 43 4.62 -3.04 0.88
N ARG A 44 3.47 -3.27 0.24
CA ARG A 44 3.31 -4.22 -0.87
C ARG A 44 3.69 -3.60 -2.20
N ASN A 45 3.08 -2.48 -2.54
CA ASN A 45 3.30 -1.76 -3.79
C ASN A 45 2.86 -0.30 -3.65
N VAL A 46 3.17 0.49 -4.68
CA VAL A 46 2.64 1.84 -4.86
C VAL A 46 1.58 1.79 -5.95
N LYS A 47 0.42 2.39 -5.68
CA LYS A 47 -0.70 2.48 -6.62
C LYS A 47 -0.85 3.90 -7.12
N LEU A 48 -0.80 4.05 -8.45
CA LEU A 48 -1.09 5.29 -9.15
C LEU A 48 -2.49 5.20 -9.78
N THR A 49 -3.33 6.19 -9.51
CA THR A 49 -4.64 6.36 -10.16
C THR A 49 -4.65 7.68 -10.91
N PHE A 50 -5.18 7.73 -12.13
CA PHE A 50 -5.26 8.94 -12.96
C PHE A 50 -6.42 8.85 -13.98
N PRO A 51 -7.21 9.91 -14.26
CA PRO A 51 -7.24 11.24 -13.64
C PRO A 51 -8.28 11.36 -12.50
N PRO A 52 -8.06 12.20 -11.46
CA PRO A 52 -6.84 12.97 -11.18
C PRO A 52 -5.71 12.06 -10.67
N ALA A 53 -4.47 12.54 -10.77
CA ALA A 53 -3.30 11.81 -10.26
C ALA A 53 -3.38 11.64 -8.74
N LYS A 54 -3.40 10.40 -8.27
CA LYS A 54 -3.33 10.04 -6.85
C LYS A 54 -2.29 8.95 -6.67
N ILE A 55 -1.44 9.14 -5.65
CA ILE A 55 -0.45 8.15 -5.24
C ILE A 55 -0.89 7.56 -3.91
N SER A 56 -0.97 6.24 -3.84
CA SER A 56 -1.25 5.52 -2.60
C SER A 56 -0.21 4.44 -2.38
N ILE A 57 0.12 4.18 -1.13
CA ILE A 57 0.83 2.97 -0.73
C ILE A 57 -0.19 1.90 -0.37
N ILE A 58 0.11 0.66 -0.71
CA ILE A 58 -0.66 -0.49 -0.25
C ILE A 58 0.17 -1.17 0.83
N LEU A 59 -0.43 -1.36 2.00
CA LEU A 59 0.17 -2.03 3.13
C LEU A 59 -0.44 -3.41 3.27
N LYS A 60 0.42 -4.42 3.44
CA LYS A 60 0.00 -5.78 3.76
C LYS A 60 0.32 -6.09 5.22
N GLY A 61 -0.72 -6.38 6.00
CA GLY A 61 -0.64 -6.91 7.36
C GLY A 61 -0.90 -8.42 7.40
N LEU A 62 -1.24 -8.96 8.57
CA LEU A 62 -1.54 -10.39 8.74
C LEU A 62 -2.78 -10.82 7.96
N ASP A 63 -3.92 -10.18 8.24
CA ASP A 63 -5.23 -10.50 7.66
C ASP A 63 -5.89 -9.30 6.98
N ILE A 64 -5.10 -8.26 6.71
CA ILE A 64 -5.59 -7.02 6.11
C ILE A 64 -4.66 -6.50 5.02
N GLU A 65 -5.26 -5.83 4.05
CA GLU A 65 -4.56 -4.98 3.10
C GLU A 65 -5.18 -3.57 3.18
N ILE A 66 -4.34 -2.55 3.38
CA ILE A 66 -4.79 -1.17 3.56
C ILE A 66 -4.18 -0.31 2.46
N GLN A 67 -5.04 0.37 1.70
CA GLN A 67 -4.61 1.44 0.81
C GLN A 67 -4.60 2.76 1.57
N LEU A 68 -3.44 3.42 1.63
CA LEU A 68 -3.28 4.74 2.25
C LEU A 68 -2.74 5.76 1.23
N PRO A 69 -3.20 7.01 1.25
CA PRO A 69 -2.59 8.08 0.45
C PRO A 69 -1.14 8.30 0.90
N ILE A 70 -0.24 8.67 -0.01
CA ILE A 70 1.18 8.89 0.33
C ILE A 70 1.37 9.94 1.44
N ASP A 71 0.44 10.90 1.54
CA ASP A 71 0.42 11.93 2.57
C ASP A 71 0.18 11.40 3.99
N SER A 72 -0.23 10.12 4.16
CA SER A 72 -0.35 9.50 5.48
C SER A 72 1.01 9.13 6.10
N ILE A 73 2.08 9.17 5.31
CA ILE A 73 3.43 8.84 5.75
C ILE A 73 4.07 10.06 6.43
N ALA A 74 4.58 9.86 7.65
CA ALA A 74 5.36 10.85 8.38
C ALA A 74 6.83 10.86 7.90
N THR A 75 7.45 9.68 7.84
CA THR A 75 8.87 9.52 7.51
C THR A 75 9.12 8.20 6.77
N ILE A 76 10.06 8.20 5.83
CA ILE A 76 10.61 7.00 5.20
C ILE A 76 12.09 6.91 5.54
N GLY A 77 12.50 5.83 6.20
CA GLY A 77 13.89 5.57 6.58
C GLY A 77 14.16 4.06 6.60
N GLY A 78 14.70 3.55 7.72
CA GLY A 78 14.78 2.09 7.94
C GLY A 78 13.40 1.42 8.00
N VAL A 79 12.37 2.18 8.36
CA VAL A 79 10.95 1.80 8.36
C VAL A 79 10.13 2.93 7.71
N VAL A 80 8.89 2.62 7.36
CA VAL A 80 7.88 3.62 6.97
C VAL A 80 7.05 3.95 8.20
N GLN A 81 7.09 5.20 8.65
CA GLN A 81 6.31 5.66 9.80
C GLN A 81 5.05 6.37 9.33
N LEU A 82 3.88 5.97 9.83
CA LEU A 82 2.61 6.65 9.56
C LEU A 82 2.38 7.81 10.54
N LYS A 83 1.60 8.80 10.09
CA LYS A 83 1.16 9.93 10.91
C LYS A 83 0.10 9.53 11.94
N GLU A 84 -0.66 8.47 11.69
CA GLU A 84 -1.80 8.04 12.50
C GLU A 84 -1.68 6.59 12.97
N THR A 85 -2.39 6.26 14.05
CA THR A 85 -2.53 4.90 14.57
C THR A 85 -3.60 4.14 13.78
N ILE A 86 -3.27 2.94 13.29
CA ILE A 86 -4.22 2.11 12.54
C ILE A 86 -4.84 1.08 13.48
N LYS A 87 -6.08 1.34 13.91
CA LYS A 87 -6.75 0.52 14.94
C LYS A 87 -7.13 -0.87 14.46
N GLN A 88 -7.50 -1.02 13.19
CA GLN A 88 -7.84 -2.32 12.62
C GLN A 88 -6.63 -3.22 12.32
N ALA A 89 -5.41 -2.71 12.49
CA ALA A 89 -4.20 -3.48 12.23
C ALA A 89 -3.68 -4.15 13.50
N GLU A 90 -3.46 -5.45 13.39
CA GLU A 90 -2.73 -6.24 14.37
C GLU A 90 -1.24 -5.93 14.30
N GLU A 91 -0.56 -6.11 15.43
CA GLU A 91 0.88 -5.92 15.51
C GLU A 91 1.61 -7.16 14.99
N LEU A 92 2.61 -6.94 14.13
CA LEU A 92 3.39 -8.00 13.50
C LEU A 92 4.63 -8.33 14.32
N GLU A 93 4.90 -9.63 14.45
CA GLU A 93 6.20 -10.12 14.91
C GLU A 93 7.21 -10.16 13.76
N ILE A 94 8.49 -10.37 14.10
CA ILE A 94 9.59 -10.46 13.12
C ILE A 94 9.35 -11.60 12.11
N ARG A 95 8.77 -12.72 12.54
CA ARG A 95 8.50 -13.87 11.67
C ARG A 95 7.44 -13.55 10.63
N ASP A 96 6.44 -12.74 10.98
CA ASP A 96 5.39 -12.32 10.06
C ASP A 96 5.94 -11.42 8.97
N VAL A 97 6.84 -10.51 9.32
CA VAL A 97 7.53 -9.65 8.34
C VAL A 97 8.27 -10.48 7.31
N ALA A 98 9.03 -11.50 7.74
CA ALA A 98 9.76 -12.37 6.82
C ALA A 98 8.81 -13.12 5.89
N ARG A 99 7.74 -13.72 6.43
CA ARG A 99 6.71 -14.41 5.65
C ARG A 99 6.06 -13.49 4.61
N LEU A 100 5.65 -12.29 5.02
CA LEU A 100 5.01 -11.33 4.12
C LEU A 100 5.95 -10.85 3.01
N ARG A 101 7.25 -10.66 3.30
CA ARG A 101 8.26 -10.33 2.28
C ARG A 101 8.40 -11.45 1.25
N ASP A 102 8.43 -12.71 1.70
CA ASP A 102 8.49 -13.87 0.80
C ASP A 102 7.25 -13.97 -0.09
N GLU A 103 6.07 -13.67 0.45
CA GLU A 103 4.81 -13.62 -0.32
C GLU A 103 4.85 -12.55 -1.42
N ILE A 104 5.29 -11.33 -1.08
CA ILE A 104 5.43 -10.25 -2.07
C ILE A 104 6.48 -10.61 -3.13
N ALA A 105 7.61 -11.21 -2.72
CA ALA A 105 8.66 -11.62 -3.66
C ALA A 105 8.14 -12.64 -4.69
N LYS A 106 7.34 -13.61 -4.23
CA LYS A 106 6.67 -14.59 -5.10
C LYS A 106 5.66 -13.92 -6.02
N GLU A 107 4.87 -12.97 -5.50
CA GLU A 107 3.91 -12.19 -6.29
C GLU A 107 4.61 -11.43 -7.43
N ILE A 108 5.66 -10.67 -7.12
CA ILE A 108 6.42 -9.90 -8.14
C ILE A 108 7.02 -10.83 -9.18
N THR A 109 7.62 -11.95 -8.74
CA THR A 109 8.25 -12.90 -9.66
C THR A 109 7.22 -13.49 -10.63
N ALA A 110 5.99 -13.75 -10.18
CA ALA A 110 4.92 -14.28 -11.02
C ALA A 110 4.47 -13.32 -12.13
N TYR A 111 4.73 -12.00 -12.00
CA TYR A 111 4.47 -11.04 -13.07
C TYR A 111 5.57 -10.99 -14.15
N LEU A 112 6.74 -11.56 -13.87
CA LEU A 112 7.90 -11.53 -14.76
C LEU A 112 8.13 -12.84 -15.53
N SER A 113 7.46 -13.90 -15.10
CA SER A 113 7.44 -15.23 -15.74
C SER A 113 6.35 -15.34 -16.80
#